data_AF-A0A482XAD1-F1
#
_entry.id   AF-A0A482XAD1-F1
#
_cell.length_a   1.000
_cell.length_b   1.000
_cell.length_c   1.000
_cell.angle_alpha   90.00
_cell.angle_beta   90.00
_cell.angle_gamma   90.00
#
_symmetry.space_group_name_H-M   'P 1'
#
loop_
_entity.id
_entity.type
_entity.pdbx_description
1 polymer ?
#
loop_
_entity_poly.entity_id
_entity_poly.type
_entity_poly.pdbx_seq_one_letter_code
_entity_poly.pdbx_strand_id
1 'polypeptide(L)'
;MTKIVYPETEDSVLLYPCEDIVLACPGSKFKLTEDEVLHAKCERGTQISADHGGSPFDFQTASCEKLPRTTAMATGRCGNDGEMKNIEIGFVVKENFISLIDICFDENLLTANFSLYQASYRIAGRQHGFPRMNFIAGKFYGDVEIWKL
;
A
#
# COMPACT_ATOMS: atom_id res chain seq x y z
N MET A 1 14.51 -8.65 2.10
CA MET A 1 13.22 -8.82 1.40
C MET A 1 12.14 -8.24 2.31
N THR A 2 11.50 -7.14 1.90
CA THR A 2 10.48 -6.45 2.71
C THR A 2 9.16 -7.19 2.55
N LYS A 3 8.52 -7.54 3.67
CA LYS A 3 7.23 -8.25 3.69
C LYS A 3 6.19 -7.36 4.35
N ILE A 4 5.00 -7.28 3.75
CA ILE A 4 3.86 -6.62 4.38
C ILE A 4 3.40 -7.48 5.57
N VAL A 5 3.28 -6.85 6.73
CA VAL A 5 2.67 -7.47 7.90
C VAL A 5 1.18 -7.14 7.87
N TYR A 6 0.35 -8.18 7.87
CA TYR A 6 -1.11 -8.05 7.80
C TYR A 6 -1.72 -8.21 9.21
N PRO A 7 -2.80 -7.49 9.55
CA PRO A 7 -3.53 -7.72 10.80
C PRO A 7 -4.03 -9.16 10.94
N GLU A 8 -4.12 -9.66 12.17
CA GLU A 8 -4.85 -10.88 12.53
C GLU A 8 -6.36 -10.61 12.53
N THR A 9 -7.15 -11.62 12.89
CA THR A 9 -8.63 -11.58 12.91
C THR A 9 -9.24 -10.57 13.90
N GLU A 10 -8.45 -9.99 14.80
CA GLU A 10 -8.89 -9.06 15.85
C GLU A 10 -8.29 -7.65 15.71
N ASP A 11 -8.03 -7.20 14.47
CA ASP A 11 -7.46 -5.87 14.17
C ASP A 11 -6.09 -5.59 14.84
N SER A 12 -5.38 -6.65 15.24
CA SER A 12 -4.07 -6.59 15.87
C SER A 12 -2.98 -7.08 14.91
N VAL A 13 -1.78 -6.53 15.03
CA VAL A 13 -0.59 -7.04 14.31
C VAL A 13 0.31 -7.73 15.32
N LEU A 14 0.70 -8.97 15.03
CA LEU A 14 1.66 -9.69 15.87
C LEU A 14 3.08 -9.36 15.43
N LEU A 15 3.86 -8.80 16.36
CA LEU A 15 5.27 -8.53 16.21
C LEU A 15 6.03 -9.22 17.34
N TYR A 16 7.23 -9.73 17.04
CA TYR A 16 8.13 -10.27 18.05
C TYR A 16 8.82 -9.14 18.83
N PRO A 17 9.20 -9.38 20.11
CA PRO A 17 9.99 -8.41 20.85
C PRO A 17 11.27 -8.05 20.10
N CYS A 18 11.59 -6.76 20.04
CA CYS A 18 12.72 -6.22 19.29
C CYS A 18 12.65 -6.40 17.77
N GLU A 19 11.50 -6.79 17.20
CA GLU A 19 11.33 -6.83 15.74
C GLU A 19 11.34 -5.41 15.16
N ASP A 20 12.15 -5.23 14.12
CA ASP A 20 12.24 -3.99 13.36
C ASP A 20 11.14 -3.96 12.29
N ILE A 21 10.39 -2.87 12.27
CA ILE A 21 9.28 -2.64 11.35
C ILE A 21 9.44 -1.30 10.64
N VAL A 22 8.90 -1.21 9.44
CA VAL A 22 8.80 0.04 8.71
C VAL A 22 7.33 0.43 8.68
N LEU A 23 7.02 1.59 9.27
CA LEU A 23 5.72 2.22 9.13
C LEU A 23 5.81 3.23 8.00
N ALA A 24 4.77 3.29 7.16
CA ALA A 24 4.74 4.23 6.05
C ALA A 24 3.36 4.85 5.88
N CYS A 25 3.35 6.14 5.52
CA CYS A 25 2.19 6.91 5.10
C CYS A 25 2.32 7.40 3.65
N PRO A 26 2.38 6.52 2.64
CA PRO A 26 2.65 6.87 1.24
C PRO A 26 1.89 8.11 0.74
N GLY A 27 2.61 9.11 0.22
CA GLY A 27 2.01 10.37 -0.27
C GLY A 27 1.37 11.25 0.82
N SER A 28 1.71 11.00 2.09
CA SER A 28 1.31 11.77 3.26
C SER A 28 2.44 11.73 4.31
N LYS A 29 2.16 12.26 5.50
CA LYS A 29 3.04 12.23 6.67
C LYS A 29 2.30 11.61 7.85
N PHE A 30 3.05 11.17 8.85
CA PHE A 30 2.44 10.81 10.14
C PHE A 30 1.85 12.05 10.84
N LYS A 31 0.93 11.87 11.78
CA LYS A 31 0.44 13.00 12.61
C LYS A 31 1.44 13.43 13.68
N LEU A 32 2.33 12.52 14.06
CA LEU A 32 3.32 12.73 15.13
C LEU A 32 4.66 13.30 14.62
N THR A 33 4.93 13.20 13.32
CA THR A 33 6.17 13.69 12.67
C THR A 33 5.85 14.17 11.26
N GLU A 34 6.72 14.97 10.67
CA GLU A 34 6.64 15.39 9.27
C GLU A 34 7.12 14.31 8.28
N ASP A 35 7.58 13.16 8.78
CA ASP A 35 8.06 12.06 7.94
C ASP A 35 6.93 11.25 7.31
N GLU A 36 7.21 10.72 6.11
CA GLU A 36 6.37 9.74 5.42
C GLU A 36 6.65 8.31 5.87
N VAL A 37 7.85 8.05 6.40
CA VAL A 37 8.31 6.71 6.76
C VAL A 37 9.04 6.75 8.10
N LEU A 38 8.64 5.86 9.00
CA LEU A 38 9.26 5.66 10.31
C LEU A 38 9.89 4.28 10.37
N HIS A 39 11.16 4.23 10.78
CA HIS A 39 11.79 2.98 11.21
C HIS A 39 11.45 2.80 12.67
N ALA A 40 10.77 1.72 13.01
CA ALA A 40 10.30 1.52 14.38
C ALA A 40 10.70 0.14 14.87
N LYS A 41 10.79 0.02 16.19
CA LYS A 41 11.09 -1.25 16.85
C LYS A 41 10.01 -1.59 17.86
N CYS A 42 9.56 -2.84 17.87
CA CYS A 42 8.62 -3.34 18.87
C CYS A 42 9.32 -3.45 20.24
N GLU A 43 8.84 -2.70 21.23
CA GLU A 43 9.38 -2.72 22.59
C GLU A 43 8.59 -3.71 23.46
N ARG A 44 7.34 -3.36 23.79
CA ARG A 44 6.45 -4.17 24.63
C ARG A 44 4.98 -3.82 24.39
N GLY A 45 4.16 -4.83 24.17
CA GLY A 45 2.72 -4.62 23.97
C GLY A 45 2.46 -3.76 22.74
N THR A 46 1.80 -2.62 22.91
CA THR A 46 1.52 -1.64 21.84
C THR A 46 2.60 -0.57 21.70
N GLN A 47 3.65 -0.60 22.53
CA GLN A 47 4.69 0.43 22.53
C GLN A 47 5.75 0.13 21.47
N ILE A 48 6.05 1.15 20.67
CA ILE A 48 7.11 1.15 19.67
C ILE A 48 8.04 2.34 19.87
N SER A 49 9.30 2.21 19.49
CA SER A 49 10.27 3.30 19.49
C SER A 49 10.66 3.64 18.04
N ALA A 50 10.72 4.93 17.69
CA ALA A 50 11.18 5.37 16.37
C ALA A 50 12.71 5.51 16.33
N ASP A 51 13.27 5.28 15.14
CA ASP A 51 14.67 5.50 14.75
C ASP A 51 15.72 4.91 15.72
N HIS A 52 15.41 3.76 16.32
CA HIS A 52 16.28 3.00 17.22
C HIS A 52 16.87 3.84 18.36
N GLY A 53 16.01 4.53 19.12
CA GLY A 53 16.44 5.26 20.32
C GLY A 53 15.51 6.35 20.81
N GLY A 54 14.43 6.65 20.09
CA GLY A 54 13.39 7.57 20.53
C GLY A 54 12.62 7.04 21.76
N SER A 55 12.00 7.96 22.50
CA SER A 55 11.08 7.59 23.59
C SER A 55 9.95 6.70 23.05
N PRO A 56 9.62 5.59 23.72
CA PRO A 56 8.51 4.73 23.30
C PRO A 56 7.18 5.49 23.25
N PHE A 57 6.37 5.16 22.25
CA PHE A 57 5.04 5.70 22.07
C PHE A 57 4.08 4.58 21.65
N ASP A 58 2.78 4.83 21.81
CA ASP A 58 1.76 3.85 21.41
C ASP A 58 1.62 3.78 19.89
N PHE A 59 1.67 2.58 19.32
CA PHE A 59 1.50 2.30 17.89
C PHE A 59 0.29 3.01 17.28
N GLN A 60 -0.83 3.12 18.00
CA GLN A 60 -2.04 3.77 17.49
C GLN A 60 -1.83 5.27 17.18
N THR A 61 -0.83 5.90 17.80
CA THR A 61 -0.49 7.30 17.54
C THR A 61 0.23 7.50 16.20
N ALA A 62 0.88 6.45 15.66
CA ALA A 62 1.46 6.40 14.31
C ALA A 62 0.38 6.29 13.21
N SER A 63 -0.50 7.29 13.18
CA SER A 63 -1.53 7.43 12.15
C SER A 63 -1.11 8.44 11.10
N CYS A 64 -1.49 8.19 9.84
CA CYS A 64 -1.26 9.13 8.75
C CYS A 64 -2.20 10.35 8.88
N GLU A 65 -1.70 11.51 8.46
CA GLU A 65 -2.51 12.74 8.38
C GLU A 65 -3.61 12.60 7.33
N LYS A 66 -3.29 11.97 6.19
CA LYS A 66 -4.21 11.66 5.10
C LYS A 66 -4.12 10.18 4.75
N LEU A 67 -5.12 9.68 4.03
CA LEU A 67 -5.10 8.30 3.55
C LEU A 67 -3.88 8.08 2.63
N PRO A 68 -3.17 6.93 2.77
CA PRO A 68 -2.08 6.59 1.88
C PRO A 68 -2.50 6.66 0.40
N ARG A 69 -1.68 7.31 -0.41
CA ARG A 69 -1.91 7.47 -1.85
C ARG A 69 -1.35 6.29 -2.61
N THR A 70 -2.21 5.58 -3.33
CA THR A 70 -1.79 4.53 -4.25
C THR A 70 -1.16 5.11 -5.52
N THR A 71 -0.24 4.36 -6.12
CA THR A 71 0.42 4.68 -7.37
C THR A 71 0.28 3.51 -8.32
N ALA A 72 0.04 3.80 -9.60
CA ALA A 72 0.01 2.82 -10.66
C ALA A 72 1.15 3.10 -11.65
N MET A 73 1.94 2.09 -11.99
CA MET A 73 3.09 2.23 -12.90
C MET A 73 3.17 1.08 -13.90
N ALA A 74 3.63 1.39 -15.11
CA ALA A 74 3.93 0.36 -16.10
C ALA A 74 5.26 -0.31 -15.73
N THR A 75 5.27 -1.63 -15.58
CA THR A 75 6.47 -2.38 -15.19
C THR A 75 6.96 -3.33 -16.29
N GLY A 76 6.20 -3.50 -17.36
CA GLY A 76 6.64 -4.30 -18.49
C GLY A 76 5.51 -4.63 -19.46
N ARG A 77 5.59 -5.84 -20.01
CA ARG A 77 4.64 -6.38 -21.00
C ARG A 77 4.07 -7.70 -20.52
N CYS A 78 2.88 -8.01 -20.98
CA CYS A 78 2.12 -9.21 -20.63
C CYS A 78 1.30 -9.69 -21.83
N GLY A 79 0.57 -10.80 -21.65
CA GLY A 79 -0.18 -11.42 -22.73
C GLY A 79 0.67 -12.32 -23.62
N ASN A 80 0.03 -12.90 -24.64
CA ASN A 80 0.73 -13.65 -25.66
C ASN A 80 1.70 -12.69 -26.38
N ASP A 81 2.97 -13.09 -26.47
CA ASP A 81 4.04 -12.33 -27.13
C ASP A 81 4.28 -10.89 -26.63
N GLY A 82 3.76 -10.52 -25.45
CA GLY A 82 4.00 -9.20 -24.85
C GLY A 82 3.24 -8.06 -25.54
N GLU A 83 2.09 -8.34 -26.15
CA GLU A 83 1.27 -7.33 -26.84
C GLU A 83 0.52 -6.37 -25.91
N MET A 84 0.41 -6.70 -24.63
CA MET A 84 -0.28 -5.88 -23.62
C MET A 84 0.70 -5.29 -22.60
N LYS A 85 0.28 -4.24 -21.89
CA LYS A 85 1.10 -3.57 -20.87
C LYS A 85 0.86 -4.19 -19.50
N ASN A 86 1.94 -4.55 -18.81
CA ASN A 86 1.86 -4.89 -17.40
C ASN A 86 1.88 -3.60 -16.58
N ILE A 87 0.87 -3.44 -15.74
CA ILE A 87 0.71 -2.31 -14.82
C ILE A 87 0.64 -2.86 -13.41
N GLU A 88 1.41 -2.28 -12.50
CA GLU A 88 1.34 -2.61 -11.09
C GLU A 88 0.73 -1.44 -10.31
N ILE A 89 -0.17 -1.75 -9.38
CA ILE A 89 -0.77 -0.81 -8.45
C ILE A 89 -0.26 -1.14 -7.05
N GLY A 90 0.24 -0.12 -6.36
CA GLY A 90 0.90 -0.28 -5.08
C GLY A 90 1.18 1.03 -4.38
N PHE A 91 2.17 1.00 -3.51
CA PHE A 91 2.63 2.16 -2.74
C PHE A 91 4.12 2.40 -2.99
N VAL A 92 4.50 3.66 -3.16
CA VAL A 92 5.90 4.08 -3.11
C VAL A 92 6.25 4.32 -1.65
N VAL A 93 7.25 3.60 -1.14
CA VAL A 93 7.77 3.73 0.23
C VAL A 93 9.27 3.97 0.14
N LYS A 94 9.69 5.22 0.36
CA LYS A 94 11.04 5.70 0.03
C LYS A 94 11.36 5.41 -1.46
N GLU A 95 12.39 4.61 -1.72
CA GLU A 95 12.84 4.23 -3.07
C GLU A 95 12.23 2.91 -3.54
N ASN A 96 11.41 2.25 -2.72
CA ASN A 96 10.84 0.94 -3.03
C ASN A 96 9.38 1.08 -3.47
N PHE A 97 9.00 0.32 -4.50
CA PHE A 97 7.61 0.14 -4.88
C PHE A 97 7.08 -1.17 -4.30
N ILE A 98 6.03 -1.09 -3.49
CA ILE A 98 5.34 -2.24 -2.92
C ILE A 98 4.11 -2.52 -3.77
N SER A 99 4.23 -3.44 -4.74
CA SER A 99 3.11 -3.88 -5.57
C SER A 99 2.07 -4.66 -4.75
N LEU A 100 0.79 -4.41 -5.04
CA LEU A 100 -0.36 -5.11 -4.44
C LEU A 100 -1.25 -5.79 -5.48
N ILE A 101 -1.38 -5.18 -6.65
CA ILE A 101 -2.22 -5.65 -7.74
C ILE A 101 -1.44 -5.52 -9.04
N ASP A 102 -1.32 -6.62 -9.77
CA ASP A 102 -0.76 -6.65 -11.11
C ASP A 102 -1.91 -6.68 -12.13
N ILE A 103 -1.79 -5.94 -13.21
CA ILE A 103 -2.83 -5.79 -14.23
C ILE A 103 -2.19 -5.95 -15.60
N CYS A 104 -2.75 -6.87 -16.40
CA CYS A 104 -2.45 -6.94 -17.81
C CYS A 104 -3.47 -6.12 -18.60
N PHE A 105 -3.03 -5.00 -19.15
CA PHE A 105 -3.88 -3.99 -19.77
C PHE A 105 -3.67 -3.93 -21.28
N ASP A 106 -4.78 -4.06 -22.02
CA ASP A 106 -4.82 -3.86 -23.46
C ASP A 106 -5.00 -2.37 -23.76
N GLU A 107 -3.94 -1.75 -24.27
CA GLU A 107 -3.91 -0.32 -24.58
C GLU A 107 -4.72 0.04 -25.85
N ASN A 108 -5.04 -0.94 -26.71
CA ASN A 108 -5.85 -0.71 -27.90
C ASN A 108 -7.35 -0.74 -27.55
N LEU A 109 -7.74 -1.65 -26.67
CA LEU A 109 -9.13 -1.81 -26.21
C LEU A 109 -9.45 -1.01 -24.96
N LEU A 110 -8.44 -0.43 -24.31
CA LEU A 110 -8.55 0.31 -23.05
C LEU A 110 -9.19 -0.51 -21.92
N THR A 111 -8.88 -1.81 -21.86
CA THR A 111 -9.46 -2.74 -20.90
C THR A 111 -8.38 -3.56 -20.19
N ALA A 112 -8.67 -3.95 -18.94
CA ALA A 112 -7.86 -4.94 -18.25
C ALA A 112 -8.25 -6.33 -18.76
N ASN A 113 -7.30 -7.05 -19.36
CA ASN A 113 -7.49 -8.44 -19.75
C ASN A 113 -7.55 -9.35 -18.51
N PHE A 114 -6.68 -9.09 -17.52
CA PHE A 114 -6.78 -9.68 -16.19
C PHE A 114 -6.17 -8.77 -15.13
N SER A 115 -6.54 -9.01 -13.87
CA SER A 115 -5.82 -8.52 -12.71
C SER A 115 -5.52 -9.66 -11.76
N LEU A 116 -4.35 -9.61 -11.13
CA LEU A 116 -3.93 -10.53 -10.07
C LEU A 116 -3.66 -9.74 -8.81
N TYR A 117 -4.07 -10.31 -7.68
CA TYR A 117 -3.67 -9.84 -6.36
C TYR A 117 -3.51 -11.04 -5.44
N GLN A 118 -2.61 -10.95 -4.47
CA GLN A 118 -2.44 -12.01 -3.48
C GLN A 118 -3.41 -11.80 -2.32
N ALA A 119 -4.47 -12.61 -2.28
CA ALA A 119 -5.39 -12.63 -1.14
C ALA A 119 -4.75 -13.35 0.05
N SER A 120 -4.78 -12.71 1.23
CA SER A 120 -4.42 -13.33 2.51
C SER A 120 -5.68 -13.78 3.23
N TYR A 121 -5.63 -14.89 3.98
CA TYR A 121 -6.74 -15.35 4.83
C TYR A 121 -7.19 -14.27 5.84
N ARG A 122 -6.27 -13.34 6.16
CA ARG A 122 -6.48 -12.19 7.05
C ARG A 122 -7.47 -11.16 6.52
N ILE A 123 -7.86 -11.23 5.24
CA ILE A 123 -8.95 -10.40 4.68
C ILE A 123 -10.30 -10.66 5.34
N ALA A 124 -10.42 -11.71 6.17
CA ALA A 124 -11.57 -11.92 7.04
C ALA A 124 -11.79 -10.75 8.03
N GLY A 125 -10.71 -10.04 8.41
CA GLY A 125 -10.81 -8.77 9.14
C GLY A 125 -11.51 -7.73 8.27
N ARG A 126 -12.74 -7.38 8.62
CA ARG A 126 -13.54 -6.41 7.87
C ARG A 126 -13.31 -5.01 8.42
N GLN A 127 -13.01 -4.07 7.55
CA GLN A 127 -13.06 -2.66 7.89
C GLN A 127 -14.51 -2.13 7.87
N HIS A 128 -14.95 -1.53 8.97
CA HIS A 128 -16.28 -0.92 9.10
C HIS A 128 -16.17 0.61 9.13
N GLY A 129 -17.08 1.31 8.45
CA GLY A 129 -17.20 2.78 8.53
C GLY A 129 -16.05 3.57 7.88
N PHE A 130 -15.09 2.90 7.23
CA PHE A 130 -14.02 3.58 6.51
C PHE A 130 -14.48 3.99 5.10
N PRO A 131 -14.18 5.22 4.65
CA PRO A 131 -14.66 5.71 3.37
C PRO A 131 -14.07 4.90 2.20
N ARG A 132 -14.95 4.50 1.29
CA ARG A 132 -14.52 3.95 0.01
C ARG A 132 -13.95 5.09 -0.84
N MET A 133 -12.75 4.92 -1.38
CA MET A 133 -12.19 5.89 -2.32
C MET A 133 -13.07 5.97 -3.58
N ASN A 134 -13.21 7.18 -4.12
CA ASN A 134 -13.77 7.36 -5.45
C ASN A 134 -12.84 6.72 -6.48
N PHE A 135 -13.39 6.39 -7.65
CA PHE A 135 -12.55 5.98 -8.77
C PHE A 135 -11.51 7.07 -9.06
N ILE A 136 -10.33 6.66 -9.52
CA ILE A 136 -9.28 7.55 -10.03
C ILE A 136 -8.79 6.95 -11.34
N ALA A 137 -8.94 7.70 -12.43
CA ALA A 137 -8.45 7.30 -13.74
C ALA A 137 -6.91 7.35 -13.73
N GLY A 138 -6.28 6.23 -14.10
CA GLY A 138 -4.84 6.19 -14.28
C GLY A 138 -4.42 6.87 -15.58
N LYS A 139 -3.12 7.16 -15.72
CA LYS A 139 -2.52 7.76 -16.92
C LYS A 139 -2.48 6.83 -18.16
N PHE A 140 -3.10 5.66 -18.09
CA PHE A 140 -3.00 4.60 -19.10
C PHE A 140 -4.05 4.68 -20.21
N TYR A 141 -4.99 5.63 -20.08
CA TYR A 141 -6.10 5.81 -21.01
C TYR A 141 -5.89 6.93 -22.04
N GLY A 142 -4.66 7.46 -22.14
CA GLY A 142 -4.32 8.55 -23.05
C GLY A 142 -5.21 9.78 -22.84
N ASP A 143 -5.80 10.27 -23.93
CA ASP A 143 -6.68 11.44 -23.94
C ASP A 143 -8.18 11.09 -23.70
N VAL A 144 -8.48 9.83 -23.37
CA VAL A 144 -9.88 9.41 -23.13
C VAL A 144 -10.35 9.85 -21.75
N GLU A 145 -11.38 10.68 -21.71
CA GLU A 145 -12.04 11.09 -20.47
C GLU A 145 -12.95 9.98 -19.93
N ILE A 146 -12.50 9.24 -18.92
CA ILE A 146 -13.27 8.14 -18.30
C ILE A 146 -14.46 8.65 -17.47
N TRP A 147 -14.48 9.93 -17.10
CA TRP A 147 -15.49 10.52 -16.21
C TRP A 147 -16.82 10.90 -16.89
N LYS A 148 -16.95 10.66 -18.19
CA LYS A 148 -18.13 11.05 -18.98
C LYS A 148 -18.95 9.86 -19.53
N LEU A 149 -18.70 8.64 -19.04
CA LEU A 149 -19.50 7.45 -19.38
C LEU A 149 -20.71 7.29 -18.44
#